data_AF-V5GBE1-F1
#
_entry.id   AF-V5GBE1-F1
#
_cell.length_a   1.000
_cell.length_b   1.000
_cell.length_c   1.000
_cell.angle_alpha   90.00
_cell.angle_beta   90.00
_cell.angle_gamma   90.00
#
_symmetry.space_group_name_H-M   'P 1'
#
loop_
_entity.id
_entity.type
_entity.pdbx_description
1 polymer ?
#
loop_
_entity_poly.entity_id
_entity_poly.type
_entity_poly.pdbx_seq_one_letter_code
_entity_poly.pdbx_strand_id
1 'polypeptide(L)'
;DLLMLLSGSSFTWSSPVLPKLLNNTTSPFGRSISPDEATWISSLVPLGAAVGPFALAYMADKFGRKITLLFLGVPFLLSHLILAFGNIVELYYVARFTIGLSAG
;
A
#
# COMPACT_ATOMS: atom_id res chain seq x y z
N ASP A 1 -17.36 6.21 2.07
CA ASP A 1 -17.30 6.53 0.62
C ASP A 1 -15.89 6.84 0.13
N LEU A 2 -15.24 7.92 0.57
CA LEU A 2 -13.93 8.32 0.02
C LEU A 2 -12.81 7.29 0.29
N LEU A 3 -12.79 6.69 1.48
CA LEU A 3 -11.85 5.60 1.82
C LEU A 3 -12.07 4.33 1.00
N MET A 4 -13.32 4.02 0.60
CA MET A 4 -13.65 2.85 -0.21
C MET A 4 -13.20 3.02 -1.67
N LEU A 5 -13.34 4.23 -2.22
CA LEU A 5 -12.82 4.55 -3.56
C LEU A 5 -11.30 4.47 -3.61
N LEU A 6 -10.66 4.97 -2.56
CA LEU A 6 -9.22 4.92 -2.39
C LEU A 6 -8.70 3.48 -2.29
N SER A 7 -9.31 2.63 -1.46
CA SER A 7 -8.91 1.22 -1.36
C SER A 7 -9.15 0.47 -2.68
N GLY A 8 -10.27 0.69 -3.37
CA GLY A 8 -10.51 0.13 -4.72
C GLY A 8 -9.48 0.57 -5.76
N SER A 9 -9.03 1.83 -5.69
CA SER A 9 -7.97 2.36 -6.56
C SER A 9 -6.61 1.70 -6.27
N SER A 10 -6.35 1.34 -5.00
CA SER A 10 -5.10 0.68 -4.59
C SER A 10 -4.97 -0.74 -5.13
N PHE A 11 -6.07 -1.48 -5.18
CA PHE A 11 -6.11 -2.80 -5.81
C PHE A 11 -5.86 -2.70 -7.32
N THR A 12 -6.50 -1.71 -7.94
CA THR A 12 -6.37 -1.47 -9.39
C THR A 12 -4.99 -0.97 -9.79
N TRP A 13 -4.29 -0.24 -8.91
CA TRP A 13 -2.95 0.34 -9.16
C TRP A 13 -1.92 -0.70 -9.64
N SER A 14 -2.00 -1.93 -9.15
CA SER A 14 -1.07 -3.01 -9.51
C SER A 14 -1.09 -3.31 -11.01
N SER A 15 -2.28 -3.26 -11.63
CA SER A 15 -2.50 -3.67 -13.01
C SER A 15 -1.73 -2.82 -14.05
N PRO A 16 -1.82 -1.47 -14.05
CA PRO A 16 -1.05 -0.65 -14.98
C PRO A 16 0.38 -0.34 -14.52
N VAL A 17 0.72 -0.51 -13.24
CA VAL A 17 2.04 -0.11 -12.73
C VAL A 17 3.05 -1.25 -12.73
N LEU A 18 2.68 -2.50 -12.43
CA LEU A 18 3.59 -3.64 -12.57
C LEU A 18 4.30 -3.73 -13.93
N PRO A 19 3.60 -3.64 -15.09
CA PRO A 19 4.27 -3.67 -16.39
C PRO A 19 5.16 -2.44 -16.63
N LYS A 20 4.87 -1.28 -16.01
CA LYS A 20 5.73 -0.09 -16.08
C LYS A 20 7.01 -0.24 -15.25
N LEU A 21 6.93 -0.91 -14.10
CA LEU A 21 8.09 -1.17 -13.25
C LEU A 21 9.02 -2.24 -13.84
N LEU A 22 8.47 -3.20 -14.58
CA LEU A 22 9.24 -4.20 -15.33
C LEU A 22 9.94 -3.60 -16.56
N ASN A 23 9.47 -2.46 -17.06
CA ASN A 23 10.04 -1.81 -18.23
C ASN A 23 11.18 -0.85 -17.86
N ASN A 24 12.38 -1.11 -18.40
CA ASN A 24 13.62 -0.45 -18.00
C ASN A 24 13.65 1.06 -18.34
N THR A 25 12.84 1.51 -19.31
CA THR A 25 12.80 2.91 -19.77
C THR A 25 11.80 3.78 -19.02
N THR A 26 10.84 3.19 -18.31
CA THR A 26 9.76 3.92 -17.60
C THR A 26 9.82 3.68 -16.09
N SER A 27 10.76 2.87 -15.62
CA SER A 27 10.92 2.56 -14.21
C SER A 27 11.46 3.78 -13.44
N PRO A 28 10.78 4.22 -12.37
CA PRO A 28 11.27 5.29 -11.49
C PRO A 28 12.53 4.89 -10.71
N PHE A 29 12.94 3.61 -10.77
CA PHE A 29 14.12 3.08 -10.09
C PHE A 29 15.41 3.16 -10.91
N GLY A 30 15.34 3.60 -12.18
CA GLY A 30 16.49 3.57 -13.11
C GLY A 30 16.95 2.15 -13.50
N ARG A 31 16.22 1.12 -13.07
CA ARG A 31 16.41 -0.30 -13.42
C ARG A 31 15.07 -1.02 -13.49
N SER A 32 14.97 -2.10 -14.27
CA SER A 32 13.83 -3.01 -14.22
C SER A 32 13.78 -3.73 -12.87
N ILE A 33 12.58 -3.91 -12.32
CA ILE A 33 12.39 -4.75 -11.14
C ILE A 33 12.56 -6.23 -11.49
N SER A 34 13.12 -7.01 -10.56
CA SER A 34 13.21 -8.47 -10.68
C SER A 34 11.82 -9.11 -10.53
N PRO A 35 11.54 -10.28 -11.12
CA PRO A 35 10.33 -11.04 -10.86
C PRO A 35 10.08 -11.30 -9.36
N ASP A 36 11.14 -11.48 -8.57
CA ASP A 36 11.04 -11.65 -7.12
C ASP A 36 10.54 -10.38 -6.44
N GLU A 37 11.04 -9.21 -6.87
CA GLU A 37 10.61 -7.93 -6.31
C GLU A 37 9.15 -7.63 -6.63
N ALA A 38 8.71 -7.95 -7.85
CA ALA A 38 7.32 -7.86 -8.27
C ALA A 38 6.40 -8.74 -7.40
N THR A 39 6.83 -9.97 -7.11
CA THR A 39 6.12 -10.90 -6.23
C THR A 39 5.96 -10.29 -4.84
N TRP A 40 7.05 -9.82 -4.22
CA TRP A 40 7.00 -9.18 -2.90
C TRP A 40 6.07 -7.96 -2.85
N ILE A 41 6.09 -7.09 -3.87
CA ILE A 41 5.18 -5.93 -3.96
C ILE A 41 3.71 -6.38 -3.92
N SER A 42 3.38 -7.49 -4.60
CA SER A 42 2.00 -8.00 -4.64
C SER A 42 1.59 -8.75 -3.38
N SER A 43 2.48 -9.52 -2.76
CA SER A 43 2.18 -10.36 -1.59
C SER A 43 2.10 -9.59 -0.27
N LEU A 44 2.74 -8.43 -0.17
CA LEU A 44 2.70 -7.60 1.04
C LEU A 44 1.31 -6.99 1.30
N VAL A 45 0.50 -6.78 0.27
CA VAL A 45 -0.87 -6.26 0.42
C VAL A 45 -1.77 -7.23 1.19
N PRO A 46 -1.93 -8.51 0.79
CA PRO A 46 -2.73 -9.47 1.56
C PRO A 46 -2.13 -9.77 2.94
N LEU A 47 -0.80 -9.74 3.10
CA LEU A 47 -0.16 -9.86 4.41
C LEU A 47 -0.54 -8.70 5.35
N GLY A 48 -0.48 -7.46 4.85
CA GLY A 48 -0.95 -6.28 5.59
C GLY A 48 -2.44 -6.38 5.91
N ALA A 49 -3.27 -6.83 4.95
CA ALA A 49 -4.71 -6.98 5.17
C ALA A 49 -5.05 -8.09 6.18
N ALA A 50 -4.22 -9.11 6.33
CA ALA A 50 -4.39 -10.12 7.37
C ALA A 50 -4.07 -9.59 8.77
N VAL A 51 -3.04 -8.74 8.91
CA VAL A 51 -2.58 -8.20 10.20
C VAL A 51 -3.37 -6.95 10.62
N GLY A 52 -3.81 -6.15 9.64
CA GLY A 52 -4.51 -4.87 9.81
C GLY A 52 -5.68 -4.93 10.79
N PRO A 53 -6.66 -5.84 10.59
CA PRO A 53 -7.84 -5.94 11.43
C PRO A 53 -7.52 -6.13 12.91
N PHE A 54 -6.48 -6.92 13.24
CA PHE A 54 -6.07 -7.15 14.63
C PHE A 54 -5.52 -5.87 15.28
N ALA A 55 -4.67 -5.13 14.55
CA ALA A 55 -4.12 -3.87 15.03
C ALA A 55 -5.21 -2.78 15.17
N LEU A 56 -6.14 -2.73 14.21
CA LEU A 56 -7.24 -1.77 14.20
C LEU A 56 -8.29 -2.07 15.25
N ALA A 57 -8.63 -3.34 15.48
CA ALA A 57 -9.53 -3.74 16.56
C ALA A 57 -8.96 -3.31 17.92
N TYR A 58 -7.67 -3.58 18.17
CA TYR A 58 -7.02 -3.16 19.40
C TYR A 58 -6.98 -1.63 19.57
N MET A 59 -6.70 -0.87 18.50
CA MET A 59 -6.74 0.60 18.57
C MET A 59 -8.16 1.15 18.73
N ALA A 60 -9.16 0.53 18.11
CA ALA A 60 -10.56 0.93 18.21
C ALA A 60 -11.09 0.78 19.64
N ASP A 61 -10.71 -0.31 20.32
CA ASP A 61 -11.10 -0.57 21.70
C ASP A 61 -10.41 0.38 22.69
N LYS A 62 -9.15 0.77 22.41
CA LYS A 62 -8.36 1.62 23.33
C LYS A 62 -8.59 3.12 23.14
N PHE A 63 -8.68 3.61 21.91
CA PHE A 63 -8.74 5.04 21.58
C PHE A 63 -10.09 5.49 21.02
N GLY A 64 -11.00 4.56 20.77
CA GLY A 64 -12.31 4.80 20.18
C GLY A 64 -12.31 4.80 18.65
N ARG A 65 -13.49 4.51 18.10
CA ARG A 65 -13.73 4.27 16.67
C ARG A 65 -13.40 5.48 15.78
N LYS A 66 -13.65 6.71 16.26
CA LYS A 66 -13.43 7.95 15.48
C LYS A 66 -11.95 8.25 15.25
N ILE A 67 -11.11 8.07 16.27
CA ILE A 67 -9.67 8.31 16.15
C ILE A 67 -9.03 7.23 15.29
N THR A 68 -9.47 5.98 15.43
CA THR A 68 -8.97 4.87 14.60
C THR A 68 -9.23 5.09 13.11
N LEU A 69 -10.41 5.60 12.74
CA LEU A 69 -10.71 5.95 11.35
C LEU A 69 -9.84 7.10 10.81
N LEU A 70 -9.58 8.13 11.61
CA LEU A 70 -8.67 9.22 11.23
C LEU A 70 -7.23 8.72 11.09
N PHE A 71 -6.82 7.84 12.01
CA PHE A 71 -5.50 7.21 11.98
C PHE A 71 -5.33 6.26 10.80
N LEU A 72 -6.41 5.78 10.18
CA LEU A 72 -6.34 4.98 8.95
C LEU A 72 -6.10 5.82 7.70
N GLY A 73 -6.71 7.01 7.64
CA GLY A 73 -6.61 7.89 6.49
C GLY A 73 -5.20 8.47 6.28
N VAL A 74 -4.49 8.77 7.37
CA VAL A 74 -3.12 9.31 7.33
C VAL A 74 -2.10 8.36 6.67
N PRO A 75 -1.90 7.11 7.13
CA PRO A 75 -0.98 6.16 6.53
C PRO A 75 -1.41 5.77 5.11
N PHE A 76 -2.71 5.79 4.82
CA PHE A 76 -3.22 5.55 3.47
C PHE A 76 -2.75 6.63 2.48
N LEU A 77 -2.89 7.91 2.84
CA LEU A 77 -2.43 9.04 2.03
C LEU A 77 -0.91 9.06 1.89
N LEU A 78 -0.19 8.82 2.99
CA LEU A 78 1.27 8.68 2.98
C LEU A 78 1.73 7.58 2.02
N SER A 79 1.07 6.43 2.03
CA SER A 79 1.40 5.32 1.14
C SER A 79 1.21 5.69 -0.34
N HIS A 80 0.14 6.42 -0.66
CA HIS A 80 -0.09 6.92 -2.03
C HIS A 80 0.95 7.95 -2.46
N LEU A 81 1.35 8.84 -1.56
CA LEU A 81 2.44 9.79 -1.84
C LEU A 81 3.76 9.05 -2.08
N ILE A 82 4.06 8.03 -1.27
CA ILE A 82 5.26 7.20 -1.46
C ILE A 82 5.21 6.47 -2.80
N LEU A 83 4.06 5.93 -3.23
CA LEU A 83 3.91 5.28 -4.54
C LEU A 83 4.04 6.27 -5.72
N ALA A 84 3.70 7.54 -5.51
CA ALA A 84 3.78 8.58 -6.53
C ALA A 84 5.19 9.15 -6.71
N PHE A 85 5.96 9.30 -5.62
CA PHE A 85 7.27 9.94 -5.62
C PHE A 85 8.44 8.99 -5.31
N GLY A 86 8.16 7.73 -5.02
CA GLY A 86 9.15 6.75 -4.60
C GLY A 86 10.13 6.41 -5.72
N ASN A 87 11.42 6.50 -5.42
CA ASN A 87 12.51 6.16 -6.35
C ASN A 87 13.31 4.93 -5.90
N ILE A 88 12.88 4.23 -4.84
CA ILE A 88 13.49 2.98 -4.36
C ILE A 88 12.43 1.91 -4.11
N VAL A 89 12.75 0.66 -4.42
CA VAL A 89 11.82 -0.48 -4.33
C VAL A 89 11.36 -0.73 -2.88
N GLU A 90 12.23 -0.51 -1.89
CA GLU A 90 11.91 -0.70 -0.48
C GLU A 90 10.76 0.20 0.00
N LEU A 91 10.68 1.43 -0.51
CA LEU A 91 9.56 2.33 -0.21
C LEU A 91 8.24 1.78 -0.72
N TYR A 92 8.26 1.08 -1.86
CA TYR A 92 7.07 0.44 -2.41
C TYR A 92 6.63 -0.73 -1.51
N TYR A 93 7.56 -1.50 -0.93
CA TYR A 93 7.21 -2.53 0.05
C TYR A 93 6.50 -1.97 1.27
N VAL A 94 7.04 -0.91 1.87
CA VAL A 94 6.44 -0.25 3.02
C VAL A 94 5.06 0.31 2.68
N ALA A 95 4.93 0.98 1.53
CA ALA A 95 3.65 1.53 1.08
C ALA A 95 2.60 0.44 0.83
N ARG A 96 2.98 -0.70 0.24
CA ARG A 96 2.06 -1.83 -0.02
C ARG A 96 1.59 -2.51 1.26
N PHE A 97 2.49 -2.74 2.20
CA PHE A 97 2.12 -3.31 3.50
C PHE A 97 1.18 -2.38 4.26
N THR A 98 1.48 -1.08 4.26
CA THR A 98 0.67 -0.06 4.95
C THR A 98 -0.72 0.09 4.33
N ILE A 99 -0.83 0.07 2.99
CA ILE A 99 -2.12 0.02 2.29
C ILE A 99 -2.91 -1.22 2.70
N GLY A 100 -2.25 -2.39 2.75
CA GLY A 100 -2.85 -3.64 3.22
C GLY A 100 -3.44 -3.50 4.63
N LEU A 101 -2.66 -2.96 5.58
CA LEU A 101 -3.11 -2.73 6.96
C LEU A 101 -4.36 -1.85 7.04
N SER A 102 -4.48 -0.85 6.15
CA SER A 102 -5.62 0.07 6.11
C SER A 102 -6.83 -0.44 5.31
N ALA A 103 -6.65 -1.50 4.51
CA ALA A 103 -7.71 -2.05 3.67
C ALA A 103 -8.48 -3.21 4.33
N GLY A 104 -7.89 -3.89 5.31
CA GLY A 104 -8.53 -4.95 6.11
C GLY A 104 -9.32 -4.39 7.29
#